data_AF-A0A529XWF2-F1
#
_entry.id   AF-A0A529XWF2-F1
#
_cell.length_a   1.000
_cell.length_b   1.000
_cell.length_c   1.000
_cell.angle_alpha   90.00
_cell.angle_beta   90.00
_cell.angle_gamma   90.00
#
_symmetry.space_group_name_H-M   'P 1'
#
loop_
_entity.id
_entity.type
_entity.pdbx_description
1 polymer ?
#
loop_
_entity_poly.entity_id
_entity_poly.type
_entity_poly.pdbx_seq_one_letter_code
_entity_poly.pdbx_strand_id
1 'polypeptide(L)'
;MNAAISTRHSGVSHHMGINMARASNKLTDTWLKRSKIDNGIYGDGDGLYLRVQGSGRSWVYIYAGAGGKRREMGLGAYPSVGLA
;
A
#
# COMPACT_ATOMS: atom_id res chain seq x y z
N MET A 1 -59.76 6.82 15.19
CA MET A 1 -58.67 5.88 15.52
C MET A 1 -58.28 5.19 14.21
N ASN A 2 -56.99 4.91 13.95
CA ASN A 2 -56.38 4.49 12.65
C ASN A 2 -55.96 5.69 11.78
N ALA A 3 -54.80 5.77 11.14
CA ALA A 3 -53.59 4.95 11.12
C ALA A 3 -52.42 5.88 10.72
N ALA A 4 -51.24 5.66 11.30
CA ALA A 4 -50.05 6.47 11.07
C ALA A 4 -49.42 6.21 9.69
N ILE A 5 -49.03 7.32 9.06
CA ILE A 5 -48.47 7.47 7.73
C ILE A 5 -47.07 6.85 7.70
N SER A 6 -46.87 5.89 6.80
CA SER A 6 -45.57 5.30 6.48
C SER A 6 -44.84 6.23 5.52
N THR A 7 -43.74 6.85 5.97
CA THR A 7 -42.69 7.32 5.07
C THR A 7 -41.34 6.90 5.64
N ARG A 8 -40.69 6.03 4.88
CA ARG A 8 -39.38 5.44 5.12
C ARG A 8 -38.30 6.48 4.81
N HIS A 9 -37.34 6.66 5.69
CA HIS A 9 -36.04 7.24 5.35
C HIS A 9 -34.94 6.29 5.86
N SER A 10 -34.75 5.18 5.16
CA SER A 10 -33.55 4.36 5.29
C SER A 10 -32.51 4.94 4.33
N GLY A 11 -31.66 5.83 4.85
CA GLY A 11 -30.47 6.31 4.14
C GLY A 11 -29.45 5.18 4.05
N VAL A 12 -29.57 4.32 3.05
CA VAL A 12 -28.51 3.40 2.65
C VAL A 12 -27.63 4.15 1.65
N SER A 13 -26.61 4.84 2.17
CA SER A 13 -25.50 5.32 1.34
C SER A 13 -24.72 4.10 0.87
N HIS A 14 -25.07 3.59 -0.30
CA HIS A 14 -24.14 2.79 -1.10
C HIS A 14 -23.02 3.73 -1.57
N HIS A 15 -22.04 3.98 -0.70
CA HIS A 15 -20.72 4.34 -1.19
C HIS A 15 -20.20 3.13 -1.96
N MET A 16 -20.39 3.19 -3.28
CA MET A 16 -19.53 2.55 -4.25
C MET A 16 -18.09 2.70 -3.75
N GLY A 17 -17.58 1.67 -3.10
CA GLY A 17 -16.19 1.57 -2.72
C GLY A 17 -15.42 1.50 -4.02
N ILE A 18 -15.08 2.66 -4.59
CA ILE A 18 -14.09 2.76 -5.64
C ILE A 18 -12.88 2.01 -5.07
N ASN A 19 -12.63 0.83 -5.62
CA ASN A 19 -11.42 0.07 -5.41
C ASN A 19 -10.29 0.97 -5.91
N MET A 20 -9.83 1.91 -5.07
CA MET A 20 -8.64 2.69 -5.36
C MET A 20 -7.51 1.68 -5.38
N ALA A 21 -7.19 1.21 -6.59
CA ALA A 21 -5.95 0.51 -6.88
C ALA A 21 -4.86 1.25 -6.12
N ARG A 22 -4.24 0.58 -5.15
CA ARG A 22 -3.21 1.18 -4.29
C ARG A 22 -2.19 1.83 -5.22
N ALA A 23 -2.11 3.17 -5.23
CA ALA A 23 -1.25 3.87 -6.17
C ALA A 23 0.16 3.26 -6.17
N SER A 24 0.60 2.82 -7.34
CA SER A 24 1.89 2.18 -7.62
C SER A 24 2.87 3.19 -8.22
N ASN A 25 4.18 2.96 -8.05
CA ASN A 25 5.28 3.84 -8.46
C ASN A 25 5.38 5.15 -7.65
N LYS A 26 5.19 5.08 -6.33
CA LYS A 26 5.29 6.26 -5.45
C LYS A 26 6.73 6.72 -5.21
N LEU A 27 7.71 5.82 -5.31
CA LEU A 27 9.12 6.14 -5.14
C LEU A 27 9.71 6.43 -6.51
N THR A 28 9.98 7.70 -6.77
CA THR A 28 10.70 8.10 -7.98
C THR A 28 12.19 7.76 -7.85
N ASP A 29 12.87 7.55 -8.98
CA ASP A 29 14.32 7.35 -9.02
C ASP A 29 15.09 8.47 -8.29
N THR A 30 14.63 9.72 -8.41
CA THR A 30 15.18 10.86 -7.65
C THR A 30 15.03 10.71 -6.14
N TRP A 31 13.92 10.13 -5.67
CA TRP A 31 13.72 9.82 -4.25
C TRP A 31 14.69 8.72 -3.80
N LEU A 32 14.86 7.67 -4.62
CA LEU A 32 15.81 6.59 -4.35
C LEU A 32 17.27 7.05 -4.37
N LYS A 33 17.61 8.12 -5.09
CA LYS A 33 19.00 8.63 -5.13
C LYS A 33 19.41 9.50 -3.95
N ARG A 34 18.50 9.82 -3.02
CA ARG A 34 18.83 10.65 -1.85
C ARG A 34 19.90 9.98 -0.99
N SER A 35 20.91 10.77 -0.61
CA SER A 35 22.03 10.32 0.23
C SER A 35 21.64 10.06 1.68
N LYS A 36 20.53 10.64 2.14
CA LYS A 36 19.96 10.40 3.46
C LYS A 36 18.47 10.09 3.32
N ILE A 37 18.11 8.89 3.73
CA ILE A 37 16.74 8.42 3.88
C ILE A 37 16.67 7.86 5.31
N ASP A 38 15.61 8.20 6.04
CA ASP A 38 15.43 7.71 7.40
C ASP A 38 15.22 6.18 7.40
N ASN A 39 15.47 5.53 8.52
CA ASN A 39 15.23 4.11 8.65
C ASN A 39 13.73 3.83 8.56
N GLY A 40 13.31 2.91 7.69
CA GLY A 40 11.88 2.67 7.52
C GLY A 40 11.52 1.74 6.38
N ILE A 41 10.21 1.60 6.18
CA ILE A 41 9.60 0.84 5.10
C ILE A 41 8.81 1.82 4.25
N TYR A 42 9.25 2.02 3.01
CA TYR A 42 8.68 2.98 2.07
C TYR A 42 7.93 2.23 0.99
N GLY A 43 6.61 2.42 0.91
CA GLY A 43 5.79 1.74 -0.08
C GLY A 43 5.93 2.38 -1.45
N ASP A 44 6.31 1.56 -2.43
CA ASP A 44 6.26 1.95 -3.83
C ASP A 44 4.89 1.66 -4.45
N GLY A 45 4.18 0.67 -3.89
CA GLY A 45 2.81 0.27 -4.27
C GLY A 45 2.76 -1.16 -4.77
N ASP A 46 1.56 -1.69 -5.04
CA ASP A 46 1.32 -3.11 -5.35
C ASP A 46 1.91 -4.14 -4.34
N GLY A 47 2.22 -3.71 -3.12
CA GLY A 47 2.91 -4.57 -2.15
C GLY A 47 4.43 -4.54 -2.26
N LEU A 48 5.01 -3.74 -3.16
CA LEU A 48 6.44 -3.44 -3.20
C LEU A 48 6.78 -2.33 -2.19
N TYR A 49 7.85 -2.56 -1.43
CA TYR A 49 8.39 -1.61 -0.47
C TYR A 49 9.91 -1.58 -0.54
N LEU A 50 10.50 -0.41 -0.29
CA LEU A 50 11.92 -0.26 0.01
C LEU A 50 12.13 -0.25 1.52
N ARG A 51 12.92 -1.19 2.02
CA ARG A 51 13.42 -1.19 3.40
C ARG A 51 14.75 -0.47 3.47
N VAL A 52 14.83 0.53 4.34
CA VAL A 52 16.04 1.32 4.62
C VAL A 52 16.51 1.03 6.04
N GLN A 53 17.77 0.61 6.17
CA GLN A 53 18.43 0.31 7.45
C GLN A 53 19.87 0.81 7.40
N GLY A 54 20.15 1.89 8.12
CA GLY A 54 21.42 2.61 8.08
C GLY A 54 21.70 3.12 6.66
N SER A 55 22.86 2.76 6.12
CA SER A 55 23.23 3.02 4.72
C SER A 55 22.68 1.98 3.73
N GLY A 56 22.12 0.88 4.24
CA GLY A 56 21.62 -0.23 3.44
C GLY A 56 20.18 -0.04 2.98
N ARG A 57 19.89 -0.50 1.77
CA ARG A 57 18.55 -0.43 1.15
C ARG A 57 18.24 -1.74 0.46
N SER A 58 17.04 -2.26 0.65
CA SER A 58 16.59 -3.52 0.05
C SER A 58 15.12 -3.47 -0.35
N TRP A 59 14.80 -4.06 -1.49
CA TRP A 59 13.43 -4.24 -1.92
C TRP A 59 12.80 -5.41 -1.18
N VAL A 60 11.58 -5.20 -0.69
CA VAL A 60 10.77 -6.22 -0.04
C VAL A 60 9.37 -6.21 -0.65
N TYR A 61 8.89 -7.39 -1.02
CA TYR A 61 7.52 -7.60 -1.45
C TYR A 61 6.70 -8.13 -0.27
N ILE A 62 5.65 -7.41 0.10
CA ILE A 62 4.81 -7.72 1.23
C ILE A 62 3.38 -7.96 0.76
N TYR A 63 2.92 -9.19 0.95
CA TYR A 63 1.61 -9.66 0.49
C TYR A 63 0.90 -10.46 1.58
N ALA A 64 -0.42 -10.59 1.47
CA ALA A 64 -1.19 -11.52 2.29
C ALA A 64 -1.40 -12.80 1.45
N GLY A 65 -0.93 -13.94 1.96
CA GLY A 65 -1.19 -15.23 1.30
C GLY A 65 -2.65 -15.67 1.45
N ALA A 66 -3.00 -16.81 0.84
CA ALA A 66 -4.37 -17.36 0.85
C ALA A 66 -5.00 -17.55 2.25
N GLY A 67 -4.19 -17.60 3.32
CA GLY A 67 -4.65 -17.66 4.71
C GLY A 67 -4.71 -16.31 5.44
N GLY A 68 -4.63 -15.17 4.72
CA GLY A 68 -4.63 -13.82 5.30
C GLY A 68 -3.35 -13.45 6.07
N LYS A 69 -2.40 -14.38 6.22
CA LYS A 69 -1.13 -14.14 6.89
C LYS A 69 -0.23 -13.27 6.03
N ARG A 70 0.25 -12.17 6.61
CA ARG A 70 1.27 -11.29 6.02
C ARG A 70 2.55 -12.08 5.80
N ARG A 71 3.09 -12.01 4.59
CA ARG A 71 4.35 -12.61 4.15
C ARG A 71 5.24 -11.53 3.57
N GLU A 72 6.53 -11.64 3.83
CA GLU A 72 7.55 -10.72 3.35
C GLU A 72 8.58 -11.51 2.55
N MET A 73 8.89 -11.06 1.34
CA MET A 73 9.91 -11.63 0.47
C MET A 73 10.93 -10.56 0.11
N GLY A 74 12.20 -10.79 0.41
CA GLY A 74 13.27 -9.93 -0.05
C GLY A 74 13.51 -10.11 -1.54
N LEU A 75 13.53 -9.02 -2.30
CA LEU A 75 13.80 -9.02 -3.73
C LEU A 75 15.25 -8.67 -4.06
N GLY A 76 16.01 -8.13 -3.09
CA GLY A 76 17.43 -7.84 -3.22
C GLY A 76 17.82 -6.43 -2.75
N ALA A 77 19.13 -6.17 -2.73
CA ALA A 77 19.67 -4.87 -2.32
C ALA A 77 19.57 -3.83 -3.44
N TYR A 78 19.17 -2.61 -3.12
CA TYR A 78 19.32 -1.45 -4.00
C TYR A 78 20.76 -0.90 -3.89
N PRO A 79 21.44 -0.50 -4.98
CA PRO A 79 20.94 -0.37 -6.36
C PRO A 79 21.16 -1.62 -7.24
N SER A 80 21.65 -2.74 -6.70
CA SER A 80 21.88 -3.96 -7.48
C SER A 80 20.61 -4.51 -8.12
N VAL A 81 19.45 -4.26 -7.50
CA VAL A 81 18.12 -4.45 -8.06
C VAL A 81 17.47 -3.08 -8.21
N GLY A 82 17.35 -2.61 -9.45
CA GLY A 82 16.66 -1.37 -9.80
C GLY A 82 15.14 -1.55 -9.87
N LEU A 83 14.41 -0.43 -9.85
CA LEU A 83 13.02 -0.42 -10.35
C LEU A 83 13.07 -0.71 -11.86
N ALA A 84 12.17 -1.56 -12.34
CA ALA A 84 12.03 -1.87 -13.77
C ALA A 84 11.29 -0.75 -14.52
#